data_AF-A0AAW5CYG1-F1
#
_entry.id   AF-A0AAW5CYG1-F1
#
_cell.length_a   1.000
_cell.length_b   1.000
_cell.length_c   1.000
_cell.angle_alpha   90.00
_cell.angle_beta   90.00
_cell.angle_gamma   90.00
#
_symmetry.space_group_name_H-M   'P 1'
#
loop_
_entity.id
_entity.type
_entity.pdbx_description
1 polymer ?
#
loop_
_entity_poly.entity_id
_entity_poly.type
_entity_poly.pdbx_seq_one_letter_code
_entity_poly.pdbx_strand_id
1 'polypeptide(L)'
;MSIEINFELSDSDLEHFRGMMKAAIEKSGDVSDAEIIAKARDLVATMEKSNLPEFVSTRLISLQTLIDAVLDEEWQMPEDEKREIMASLAYFSEPEDIVPDHIPVLGYVDDAIMIELVLQELSLDLKAYREFCGFRATEEARRGDNAKVDRESWLAGTRSQIRSSMRRSRSKNRSRFFSRIM
;
A
#
# COMPACT_ATOMS: atom_id res chain seq x y z
N MET A 1 -27.62 1.45 -10.43
CA MET A 1 -27.08 0.82 -11.66
C MET A 1 -25.61 1.14 -11.72
N SER A 2 -24.75 0.13 -11.92
CA SER A 2 -23.31 0.30 -12.15
C SER A 2 -23.01 0.12 -13.64
N ILE A 3 -22.03 0.86 -14.14
CA ILE A 3 -21.49 0.71 -15.50
C ILE A 3 -20.00 0.46 -15.33
N GLU A 4 -19.48 -0.56 -16.01
CA GLU A 4 -18.06 -0.87 -16.02
C GLU A 4 -17.41 -0.22 -17.24
N ILE A 5 -16.32 0.50 -17.03
CA ILE A 5 -15.53 1.11 -18.08
C ILE A 5 -14.10 0.60 -17.95
N ASN A 6 -13.59 -0.01 -19.02
CA ASN A 6 -12.25 -0.59 -19.07
C ASN A 6 -11.35 0.32 -19.90
N PHE A 7 -10.21 0.71 -19.34
CA PHE A 7 -9.17 1.49 -20.00
C PHE A 7 -7.85 0.74 -19.90
N GLU A 8 -7.04 0.82 -20.96
CA GLU A 8 -5.70 0.27 -20.99
C GLU A 8 -4.71 1.43 -20.98
N LEU A 9 -3.76 1.40 -20.06
CA LEU A 9 -2.68 2.40 -19.98
C LEU A 9 -1.52 1.94 -20.85
N SER A 10 -1.12 2.79 -21.79
CA SER A 10 0.06 2.55 -22.61
C SER A 10 1.35 2.73 -21.81
N ASP A 11 2.47 2.24 -22.34
CA ASP A 11 3.79 2.44 -21.71
C ASP A 11 4.11 3.93 -21.48
N SER A 12 3.70 4.82 -22.39
CA SER A 12 3.88 6.27 -22.23
C SER A 12 3.01 6.86 -21.11
N ASP A 13 1.79 6.35 -20.93
CA ASP A 13 0.92 6.78 -19.82
C ASP A 13 1.54 6.34 -18.49
N LEU A 14 2.03 5.10 -18.42
CA LEU A 14 2.74 4.60 -17.25
C LEU A 14 4.01 5.40 -16.96
N GLU A 15 4.77 5.83 -17.97
CA GLU A 15 5.92 6.72 -17.79
C GLU A 15 5.54 8.07 -17.21
N HIS A 16 4.39 8.64 -17.60
CA HIS A 16 3.87 9.87 -17.02
C HIS A 16 3.58 9.70 -15.52
N PHE A 17 2.86 8.65 -15.14
CA PHE A 17 2.57 8.35 -13.73
C PHE A 17 3.86 8.10 -12.91
N ARG A 18 4.84 7.39 -13.48
CA ARG A 18 6.16 7.21 -12.85
C ARG A 18 6.86 8.55 -12.62
N GLY A 19 6.81 9.45 -13.60
CA GLY A 19 7.39 10.79 -13.49
C GLY A 19 6.77 11.62 -12.37
N MET A 20 5.44 11.63 -12.27
CA MET A 20 4.73 12.31 -11.19
C MET A 20 5.11 11.75 -9.81
N MET A 21 5.19 10.43 -9.71
CA MET A 21 5.57 9.78 -8.46
C MET A 21 7.02 10.08 -8.07
N LYS A 22 7.94 10.07 -9.03
CA LYS A 22 9.34 10.43 -8.78
C LYS A 22 9.47 11.87 -8.27
N ALA A 23 8.76 12.81 -8.89
CA ALA A 23 8.74 14.20 -8.46
C ALA A 23 8.18 14.36 -7.03
N ALA A 24 7.15 13.58 -6.68
CA ALA A 24 6.60 13.56 -5.33
C ALA A 24 7.61 13.06 -4.30
N ILE A 25 8.29 11.95 -4.60
CA ILE A 25 9.32 11.37 -3.73
C ILE A 25 10.45 12.38 -3.51
N GLU A 26 10.97 12.99 -4.58
CA GLU A 26 12.04 14.01 -4.50
C GLU A 26 11.63 15.21 -3.64
N LYS A 27 10.37 15.66 -3.74
CA LYS A 27 9.85 16.78 -2.96
C LYS A 27 9.60 16.43 -1.48
N SER A 28 9.21 15.18 -1.23
CA SER A 28 9.00 14.64 0.12
C SER A 28 10.31 14.21 0.82
N GLY A 29 11.47 14.35 0.18
CA GLY A 29 12.75 13.85 0.69
C GLY A 29 13.19 14.43 2.04
N ASP A 30 12.61 15.56 2.45
CA ASP A 30 12.84 16.19 3.75
C ASP A 30 11.80 15.82 4.83
N VAL A 31 10.76 15.05 4.46
CA VAL A 31 9.68 14.63 5.36
C VAL A 31 10.07 13.32 6.04
N SER A 32 9.87 13.23 7.35
CA SER A 32 10.17 12.00 8.09
C SER A 32 9.16 10.88 7.83
N ASP A 33 9.58 9.62 7.96
CA ASP A 33 8.70 8.45 7.85
C ASP A 33 7.44 8.58 8.72
N ALA A 34 7.60 9.11 9.94
CA ALA A 34 6.51 9.30 10.88
C ALA A 34 5.49 10.34 10.39
N GLU A 35 5.96 11.41 9.76
CA GLU A 35 5.10 12.45 9.18
C GLU A 35 4.36 11.94 7.94
N ILE A 36 5.03 11.18 7.07
CA ILE A 36 4.39 10.56 5.89
C ILE A 36 3.24 9.63 6.34
N ILE A 37 3.50 8.78 7.33
CA ILE A 37 2.49 7.87 7.88
C ILE A 37 1.35 8.66 8.53
N ALA A 38 1.64 9.70 9.30
CA ALA A 38 0.63 10.53 9.95
C ALA A 38 -0.28 11.19 8.90
N LYS A 39 0.31 11.85 7.90
CA LYS A 39 -0.42 12.48 6.78
C LYS A 39 -1.28 11.46 6.02
N ALA A 40 -0.75 10.27 5.73
CA ALA A 40 -1.49 9.23 5.03
C ALA A 40 -2.70 8.72 5.85
N ARG A 41 -2.56 8.58 7.19
CA ARG A 41 -3.68 8.22 8.07
C ARG A 41 -4.73 9.32 8.15
N ASP A 42 -4.30 10.57 8.22
CA ASP A 42 -5.20 11.74 8.23
C ASP A 42 -5.97 11.85 6.90
N LEU A 43 -5.31 11.56 5.77
CA LEU A 43 -5.95 11.49 4.46
C LEU A 43 -7.04 10.42 4.45
N VAL A 44 -6.72 9.18 4.86
CA VAL A 44 -7.69 8.09 4.93
C VAL A 44 -8.87 8.45 5.84
N ALA A 45 -8.61 9.01 7.03
CA ALA A 45 -9.66 9.40 7.98
C ALA A 45 -10.53 10.57 7.49
N THR A 46 -9.96 11.50 6.73
CA THR A 46 -10.70 12.62 6.12
C THR A 46 -11.56 12.13 4.96
N MET A 47 -11.02 11.21 4.18
CA MET A 47 -11.68 10.58 3.05
C MET A 47 -12.82 9.64 3.47
N GLU A 48 -12.69 8.90 4.58
CA GLU A 48 -13.76 8.08 5.15
C GLU A 48 -14.99 8.90 5.58
N LYS A 49 -14.77 10.15 6.03
CA LYS A 49 -15.86 11.07 6.40
C LYS A 49 -16.52 11.73 5.19
N SER A 50 -15.88 11.62 4.03
CA SER A 50 -16.36 12.17 2.77
C SER A 50 -17.17 11.11 2.04
N ASN A 51 -18.22 11.52 1.31
CA ASN A 51 -19.05 10.59 0.53
C ASN A 51 -18.34 10.19 -0.77
N LEU A 52 -17.22 9.46 -0.63
CA LEU A 52 -16.40 9.03 -1.74
C LEU A 52 -17.09 7.97 -2.60
N PRO A 53 -16.78 7.92 -3.90
CA PRO A 53 -17.17 6.80 -4.74
C PRO A 53 -16.63 5.47 -4.22
N GLU A 54 -17.41 4.40 -4.37
CA GLU A 54 -17.07 3.04 -3.90
C GLU A 54 -15.74 2.50 -4.49
N PHE A 55 -15.40 2.92 -5.70
CA PHE A 55 -14.14 2.52 -6.33
C PHE A 55 -12.91 3.14 -5.64
N VAL A 56 -13.05 4.32 -5.01
CA VAL A 56 -11.96 4.95 -4.26
C VAL A 56 -11.89 4.34 -2.86
N SER A 57 -13.03 4.12 -2.19
CA SER A 57 -13.06 3.60 -0.82
C SER A 57 -12.40 2.22 -0.68
N THR A 58 -12.62 1.31 -1.64
CA THR A 58 -12.00 -0.03 -1.64
C THR A 58 -10.47 0.05 -1.70
N ARG A 59 -9.94 1.04 -2.44
CA ARG A 59 -8.52 1.28 -2.60
C ARG A 59 -7.91 1.89 -1.33
N LEU A 60 -8.63 2.80 -0.69
CA LEU A 60 -8.24 3.38 0.60
C LEU A 60 -8.14 2.34 1.72
N ILE A 61 -9.07 1.37 1.78
CA ILE A 61 -8.99 0.26 2.74
C ILE A 61 -7.70 -0.56 2.52
N SER A 62 -7.31 -0.76 1.26
CA SER A 62 -6.07 -1.46 0.94
C SER A 62 -4.84 -0.61 1.30
N LEU A 63 -4.89 0.72 1.11
CA LEU A 63 -3.84 1.63 1.57
C LEU A 63 -3.69 1.61 3.10
N GLN A 64 -4.79 1.62 3.84
CA GLN A 64 -4.78 1.48 5.30
C GLN A 64 -4.13 0.17 5.74
N THR A 65 -4.44 -0.93 5.04
CA THR A 65 -3.81 -2.24 5.30
C THR A 65 -2.29 -2.18 5.11
N LEU A 66 -1.79 -1.42 4.13
CA LEU A 66 -0.34 -1.22 3.91
C LEU A 66 0.29 -0.40 5.04
N ILE A 67 -0.37 0.66 5.49
CA ILE A 67 0.09 1.48 6.62
C ILE A 67 0.19 0.61 7.87
N ASP A 68 -0.82 -0.20 8.14
CA ASP A 68 -0.81 -1.13 9.28
C ASP A 68 0.34 -2.14 9.16
N ALA A 69 0.63 -2.63 7.95
CA ALA A 69 1.74 -3.54 7.71
C ALA A 69 3.11 -2.92 8.00
N VAL A 70 3.29 -1.63 7.70
CA VAL A 70 4.53 -0.89 7.99
C VAL A 70 4.71 -0.64 9.49
N LEU A 71 3.60 -0.43 10.21
CA LEU A 71 3.59 -0.17 11.65
C LEU A 71 3.62 -1.44 12.51
N ASP A 72 3.29 -2.60 11.93
CA ASP A 72 3.26 -3.87 12.66
C ASP A 72 4.67 -4.40 12.95
N GLU A 73 5.14 -4.16 14.17
CA GLU A 73 6.42 -4.65 14.67
C GLU A 73 6.53 -6.19 14.64
N GLU A 74 5.42 -6.93 14.70
CA GLU A 74 5.41 -8.39 14.66
C GLU A 74 5.59 -8.91 13.22
N TRP A 75 5.12 -8.13 12.23
CA TRP A 75 5.33 -8.43 10.83
C TRP A 75 6.80 -8.26 10.41
N GLN A 76 7.55 -7.38 11.08
CA GLN A 76 8.99 -7.11 10.87
C GLN A 76 9.35 -6.88 9.40
N MET A 77 8.56 -6.07 8.68
CA MET A 77 8.69 -5.84 7.25
C MET A 77 10.16 -5.53 6.84
N PRO A 78 10.70 -6.13 5.76
CA PRO A 78 12.01 -5.76 5.24
C PRO A 78 12.10 -4.27 4.87
N GLU A 79 13.26 -3.66 5.11
CA GLU A 79 13.47 -2.23 4.82
C GLU A 79 13.33 -1.89 3.33
N ASP A 80 13.66 -2.81 2.43
CA ASP A 80 13.47 -2.62 0.99
C ASP A 80 11.99 -2.51 0.63
N GLU A 81 11.14 -3.40 1.16
CA GLU A 81 9.68 -3.38 0.96
C GLU A 81 9.06 -2.15 1.61
N LYS A 82 9.47 -1.85 2.86
CA LYS A 82 9.02 -0.67 3.59
C LYS A 82 9.30 0.60 2.80
N ARG A 83 10.49 0.75 2.21
CA ARG A 83 10.84 1.92 1.39
C ARG A 83 9.94 2.09 0.17
N GLU A 84 9.55 1.00 -0.52
CA GLU A 84 8.64 1.10 -1.68
C GLU A 84 7.25 1.59 -1.24
N ILE A 85 6.76 1.10 -0.08
CA ILE A 85 5.49 1.56 0.50
C ILE A 85 5.60 3.02 0.94
N MET A 86 6.66 3.41 1.63
CA MET A 86 6.87 4.78 2.10
C MET A 86 6.95 5.78 0.95
N ALA A 87 7.65 5.43 -0.14
CA ALA A 87 7.68 6.24 -1.36
C ALA A 87 6.28 6.43 -1.97
N SER A 88 5.44 5.38 -1.92
CA SER A 88 4.04 5.44 -2.36
C SER A 88 3.16 6.29 -1.46
N LEU A 89 3.33 6.19 -0.14
CA LEU A 89 2.61 7.01 0.82
C LEU A 89 3.02 8.48 0.76
N ALA A 90 4.28 8.77 0.44
CA ALA A 90 4.77 10.13 0.28
C ALA A 90 4.03 10.88 -0.84
N TYR A 91 3.71 10.20 -1.95
CA TYR A 91 2.85 10.77 -3.00
C TYR A 91 1.48 11.20 -2.47
N PHE A 92 0.82 10.35 -1.67
CA PHE A 92 -0.48 10.66 -1.08
C PHE A 92 -0.43 11.71 0.03
N SER A 93 0.76 11.99 0.57
CA SER A 93 0.93 12.96 1.66
C SER A 93 0.98 14.42 1.18
N GLU A 94 1.19 14.66 -0.11
CA GLU A 94 1.23 16.01 -0.71
C GLU A 94 0.52 16.04 -2.09
N PRO A 95 -0.77 15.69 -2.17
CA PRO A 95 -1.49 15.60 -3.46
C PRO A 95 -1.71 16.98 -4.10
N GLU A 96 -1.85 18.04 -3.30
CA GLU A 96 -2.14 19.41 -3.78
C GLU A 96 -1.08 19.99 -4.72
N ASP A 97 0.15 19.46 -4.71
CA ASP A 97 1.28 20.02 -5.45
C ASP A 97 1.54 19.35 -6.80
N ILE A 98 0.85 18.26 -7.13
CA ILE A 98 1.14 17.44 -8.33
C ILE A 98 -0.11 17.20 -9.19
N VAL A 99 -1.30 17.11 -8.59
CA VAL A 99 -2.57 17.00 -9.31
C VAL A 99 -3.46 18.18 -8.92
N PRO A 100 -3.76 19.14 -9.83
CA PRO A 100 -4.59 20.28 -9.49
C PRO A 100 -6.03 19.84 -9.14
N ASP A 101 -6.50 20.17 -7.94
CA ASP A 101 -7.85 19.84 -7.39
C ASP A 101 -9.06 20.40 -8.18
N HIS A 102 -8.85 21.03 -9.33
CA HIS A 102 -9.88 21.84 -9.99
C HIS A 102 -10.83 21.08 -10.91
N ILE A 103 -10.83 19.73 -10.90
CA ILE A 103 -11.77 18.96 -11.71
C ILE A 103 -12.57 17.97 -10.84
N PRO A 104 -13.79 18.35 -10.41
CA PRO A 104 -14.71 17.45 -9.72
C PRO A 104 -14.90 16.17 -10.53
N VAL A 105 -14.81 15.02 -9.86
CA VAL A 105 -14.92 13.65 -10.42
C VAL A 105 -13.68 13.17 -11.20
N LEU A 106 -12.98 14.01 -11.97
CA LEU A 106 -11.82 13.57 -12.76
C LEU A 106 -10.52 13.48 -11.96
N GLY A 107 -10.26 14.35 -10.98
CA GLY A 107 -9.08 14.24 -10.10
C GLY A 107 -9.04 12.90 -9.36
N TYR A 108 -10.20 12.42 -8.88
CA TYR A 108 -10.32 11.12 -8.23
C TYR A 108 -10.07 9.93 -9.15
N VAL A 109 -10.22 10.09 -10.47
CA VAL A 109 -9.92 9.01 -11.42
C VAL A 109 -8.40 8.85 -11.54
N ASP A 110 -7.67 9.95 -11.68
CA ASP A 110 -6.20 9.92 -11.72
C ASP A 110 -5.62 9.41 -10.39
N ASP A 111 -6.17 9.84 -9.25
CA ASP A 111 -5.80 9.32 -7.94
C ASP A 111 -6.13 7.83 -7.80
N ALA A 112 -7.30 7.39 -8.26
CA ALA A 112 -7.66 5.98 -8.21
C ALA A 112 -6.78 5.12 -9.12
N ILE A 113 -6.36 5.65 -10.28
CA ILE A 113 -5.39 4.99 -11.15
C ILE A 113 -4.04 4.89 -10.45
N MET A 114 -3.56 5.97 -9.83
CA MET A 114 -2.29 5.95 -9.10
C MET A 114 -2.34 4.97 -7.91
N ILE A 115 -3.39 5.01 -7.10
CA ILE A 115 -3.57 4.06 -6.00
C ILE A 115 -3.65 2.64 -6.56
N GLU A 116 -4.36 2.41 -7.66
CA GLU A 116 -4.41 1.08 -8.30
C GLU A 116 -3.03 0.60 -8.74
N LEU A 117 -2.21 1.44 -9.37
CA LEU A 117 -0.86 1.10 -9.79
C LEU A 117 0.03 0.71 -8.60
N VAL A 118 -0.04 1.50 -7.52
CA VAL A 118 0.65 1.23 -6.25
C VAL A 118 0.17 -0.10 -5.65
N LEU A 119 -1.15 -0.31 -5.58
CA LEU A 119 -1.76 -1.51 -5.00
C LEU A 119 -1.46 -2.76 -5.83
N GLN A 120 -1.37 -2.65 -7.16
CA GLN A 120 -0.99 -3.75 -8.03
C GLN A 120 0.46 -4.17 -7.78
N GLU A 121 1.37 -3.20 -7.61
CA GLU A 121 2.75 -3.55 -7.26
C GLU A 121 2.82 -4.21 -5.88
N LEU A 122 2.18 -3.60 -4.89
CA LEU A 122 2.18 -4.05 -3.50
C LEU A 122 1.18 -5.18 -3.23
N SER A 123 0.57 -5.75 -4.28
CA SER A 123 -0.48 -6.76 -4.15
C SER A 123 0.01 -8.02 -3.42
N LEU A 124 1.28 -8.39 -3.64
CA LEU A 124 1.92 -9.51 -2.96
C LEU A 124 2.18 -9.19 -1.49
N ASP A 125 2.63 -7.99 -1.18
CA ASP A 125 2.86 -7.49 0.18
C ASP A 125 1.54 -7.45 0.98
N LEU A 126 0.49 -6.90 0.37
CA LEU A 126 -0.87 -6.88 0.93
C LEU A 126 -1.38 -8.28 1.23
N LYS A 127 -1.23 -9.20 0.27
CA LYS A 127 -1.67 -10.59 0.44
C LYS A 127 -0.91 -11.26 1.59
N ALA A 128 0.40 -11.09 1.63
CA ALA A 128 1.26 -11.66 2.66
C ALA A 128 0.89 -11.14 4.06
N TYR A 129 0.68 -9.83 4.19
CA TYR A 129 0.28 -9.23 5.45
C TYR A 129 -1.11 -9.68 5.91
N ARG A 130 -2.10 -9.74 4.99
CA ARG A 130 -3.44 -10.27 5.30
C ARG A 130 -3.38 -11.73 5.76
N GLU A 131 -2.55 -12.56 5.11
CA GLU A 131 -2.33 -13.95 5.50
C GLU A 131 -1.71 -14.06 6.90
N PHE A 132 -0.72 -13.21 7.20
CA PHE A 132 -0.11 -13.12 8.52
C PHE A 132 -1.11 -12.72 9.61
N CYS A 133 -1.89 -11.67 9.37
CA CYS A 133 -2.93 -11.22 10.30
C CYS A 133 -4.00 -12.28 10.55
N GLY A 134 -4.46 -12.98 9.50
CA GLY A 134 -5.43 -14.07 9.62
C GLY A 134 -4.88 -15.25 10.43
N PHE A 135 -3.63 -15.63 10.20
CA PHE A 135 -2.96 -16.65 11.00
C PHE A 135 -2.80 -16.25 12.46
N ARG A 136 -2.35 -15.01 12.72
CA ARG A 136 -2.20 -14.45 14.07
C ARG A 136 -3.52 -14.50 14.83
N ALA A 137 -4.60 -13.98 14.26
CA ALA A 137 -5.92 -13.97 14.89
C ALA A 137 -6.45 -15.39 15.17
N THR A 138 -6.20 -16.34 14.25
CA THR A 138 -6.63 -17.74 14.41
C THR A 138 -5.89 -18.43 15.56
N GLU A 139 -4.56 -18.27 15.63
CA GLU A 139 -3.77 -18.89 16.69
C GLU A 139 -3.96 -18.22 18.04
N GLU A 140 -4.23 -16.91 18.09
CA GLU A 140 -4.67 -16.23 19.32
C GLU A 140 -5.98 -16.79 19.85
N ALA A 141 -6.99 -16.92 18.98
CA ALA A 141 -8.28 -17.48 19.35
C ALA A 141 -8.16 -18.95 19.83
N ARG A 142 -7.28 -19.72 19.20
CA ARG A 142 -7.04 -21.13 19.54
C ARG A 142 -6.29 -21.30 20.86
N ARG A 143 -5.26 -20.48 21.11
CA ARG A 143 -4.36 -20.63 22.28
C ARG A 143 -4.85 -19.85 23.50
N GLY A 144 -5.72 -18.86 23.34
CA GLY A 144 -6.23 -18.04 24.42
C GLY A 144 -5.10 -17.36 25.21
N ASP A 145 -5.14 -17.43 26.54
CA ASP A 145 -4.11 -16.83 27.41
C ASP A 145 -2.69 -17.39 27.16
N ASN A 146 -2.58 -18.62 26.65
CA ASN A 146 -1.29 -19.23 26.31
C ASN A 146 -0.70 -18.69 25.00
N ALA A 147 -1.44 -17.88 24.23
CA ALA A 147 -0.93 -17.24 23.01
C ALA A 147 0.23 -16.26 23.29
N LYS A 148 0.30 -15.72 24.51
CA LYS A 148 1.35 -14.80 24.96
C LYS A 148 2.66 -15.53 25.28
N VAL A 149 2.57 -16.82 25.59
CA VAL A 149 3.74 -17.67 25.86
C VAL A 149 4.27 -18.17 24.53
N ASP A 150 5.55 -17.89 24.24
CA ASP A 150 6.23 -18.33 23.00
C ASP A 150 5.69 -17.69 21.70
N ARG A 151 5.11 -16.49 21.79
CA ARG A 151 4.49 -15.76 20.66
C ARG A 151 5.42 -15.61 19.44
N GLU A 152 6.64 -15.16 19.66
CA GLU A 152 7.61 -14.94 18.57
C GLU A 152 8.00 -16.24 17.86
N SER A 153 8.05 -17.38 18.56
CA SER A 153 8.49 -18.66 17.99
C SER A 153 7.58 -19.14 16.86
N TRP A 154 6.26 -19.08 17.06
CA TRP A 154 5.30 -19.48 16.03
C TRP A 154 5.03 -18.37 15.00
N LEU A 155 5.13 -17.09 15.37
CA LEU A 155 5.05 -15.98 14.40
C LEU A 155 6.25 -15.97 13.45
N ALA A 156 7.48 -16.17 13.95
CA ALA A 156 8.69 -16.19 13.14
C ALA A 156 8.68 -17.32 12.10
N GLY A 157 8.20 -18.51 12.51
CA GLY A 157 8.04 -19.65 11.61
C GLY A 157 7.11 -19.35 10.44
N THR A 158 5.92 -18.81 10.72
CA THR A 158 4.94 -18.44 9.69
C THR A 158 5.41 -17.27 8.84
N ARG A 159 5.99 -16.23 9.42
CA ARG A 159 6.57 -15.10 8.70
C ARG A 159 7.61 -15.57 7.66
N SER A 160 8.48 -16.50 8.04
CA SER A 160 9.49 -17.07 7.14
C SER A 160 8.84 -17.85 5.98
N GLN A 161 7.78 -18.62 6.24
CA GLN A 161 7.05 -19.37 5.22
C GLN A 161 6.35 -18.45 4.22
N ILE A 162 5.62 -17.44 4.70
CA ILE A 162 4.91 -16.47 3.87
C ILE A 162 5.92 -15.74 2.98
N ARG A 163 7.02 -15.25 3.53
CA ARG A 163 8.09 -14.57 2.76
C ARG A 163 8.73 -15.46 1.72
N SER A 164 8.97 -16.73 2.04
CA SER A 164 9.53 -17.69 1.09
C SER A 164 8.55 -17.97 -0.07
N SER A 165 7.25 -17.97 0.18
CA SER A 165 6.22 -18.04 -0.85
C SER A 165 6.18 -16.78 -1.72
N MET A 166 6.27 -15.62 -1.08
CA MET A 166 6.26 -14.31 -1.73
C MET A 166 7.47 -14.10 -2.63
N ARG A 167 8.69 -14.43 -2.18
CA ARG A 167 9.91 -14.36 -3.01
C ARG A 167 9.82 -15.22 -4.27
N ARG A 168 9.25 -16.43 -4.16
CA ARG A 168 9.01 -17.33 -5.31
C ARG A 168 7.98 -16.77 -6.28
N SER A 169 6.97 -16.06 -5.77
CA SER A 169 5.96 -15.39 -6.60
C SER A 169 6.54 -14.15 -7.28
N ARG A 170 7.35 -13.36 -6.56
CA ARG A 170 8.05 -12.18 -7.10
C ARG A 170 9.02 -12.54 -8.23
N SER A 171 9.74 -13.68 -8.15
CA SER A 171 10.65 -14.08 -9.23
C SER A 171 9.94 -14.39 -10.55
N LYS A 172 8.63 -14.65 -10.52
CA LYS A 172 7.81 -14.93 -11.71
C LYS A 172 7.21 -13.67 -12.31
N ASN A 173 7.02 -12.60 -11.53
CA ASN A 173 6.43 -11.37 -11.99
C ASN A 173 7.53 -10.34 -12.31
N ARG A 174 7.82 -10.15 -13.60
CA ARG A 174 8.98 -9.39 -14.09
C ARG A 174 8.71 -7.91 -14.39
N SER A 175 7.44 -7.50 -14.41
CA SER A 175 7.06 -6.09 -14.60
C SER A 175 6.89 -5.45 -13.23
N ARG A 176 7.77 -4.50 -12.89
CA ARG A 176 7.68 -3.72 -11.66
C ARG A 176 7.61 -2.25 -12.01
N PHE A 177 6.47 -1.63 -11.71
CA PHE A 177 6.24 -0.20 -11.88
C PHE A 177 7.28 0.62 -11.11
N PHE A 178 7.70 0.16 -9.92
CA PHE A 178 8.71 0.81 -9.08
C PHE A 178 10.15 0.52 -9.45
N SER A 179 10.44 -0.58 -10.16
CA SER A 179 11.81 -0.94 -10.52
C SER A 179 12.53 0.05 -11.45
N ARG A 180 11.80 1.01 -12.01
CA ARG A 180 12.30 2.10 -12.85
C ARG A 180 12.22 3.47 -12.18
N ILE A 181 11.71 3.53 -10.94
CA ILE A 181 11.57 4.76 -10.14
C ILE A 181 12.70 4.84 -9.10
N MET A 182 13.02 3.73 -8.41
CA MET A 182 14.14 3.61 -7.45
C MET A 182 15.43 3.10 -8.11
#